data_AF-A0A941TCB9-F1
#
_entry.id   AF-A0A941TCB9-F1
#
_cell.length_a   1.000
_cell.length_b   1.000
_cell.length_c   1.000
_cell.angle_alpha   90.00
_cell.angle_beta   90.00
_cell.angle_gamma   90.00
#
_symmetry.space_group_name_H-M   'P 1'
#
loop_
_entity.id
_entity.type
_entity.pdbx_description
1 polymer ?
#
loop_
_entity_poly.entity_id
_entity_poly.type
_entity_poly.pdbx_seq_one_letter_code
_entity_poly.pdbx_strand_id
1 'polypeptide(L)'
;MSTSSFVAGCSGAVIKLAFDQAPALPDPVGFAGMGAGVTNEVLLATGGANFPERKPWEGGAKVYNKAVYAFEKGDWRVIGELSGKIAYAACAGSREGLVLAGGTDDKENFRTAFRVSIAGGRLVREELPALPTPVAFSAHAVWQGRLVVIGGTDSPSATSALDSVHWLDLADPGRGWGRLPSLPGRGRMLSVAGVLGGKLYVFGGCALEPDAAGKPVRSYRKEAFVLDGEQGEWKPVRELPEPLVATVGPAPAVGDALLLLGGDTGFFYNNGRSPAEHPGQPRTIYAYRPAEDAYAAAGELPLGIVTAPAVQWQGKVWLVCGETGPGKRTNTVTVIERK
;
A
#
# COMPACT_ATOMS: atom_id res chain seq x y z
N MET A 1 -10.47 17.26 -19.36
CA MET A 1 -10.48 16.08 -20.25
C MET A 1 -9.09 16.00 -20.85
N SER A 2 -8.24 15.13 -20.31
CA SER A 2 -6.95 14.80 -20.92
C SER A 2 -7.14 13.45 -21.60
N THR A 3 -7.07 13.42 -22.92
CA THR A 3 -7.04 12.17 -23.68
C THR A 3 -5.67 11.54 -23.42
N SER A 4 -5.63 10.51 -22.57
CA SER A 4 -4.44 9.67 -22.42
C SER A 4 -4.11 9.03 -23.76
N SER A 5 -3.03 9.49 -24.39
CA SER A 5 -2.43 8.85 -25.55
C SER A 5 -1.85 7.51 -25.09
N PHE A 6 -2.62 6.43 -25.21
CA PHE A 6 -2.12 5.08 -24.95
C PHE A 6 -1.03 4.74 -25.96
N VAL A 7 0.18 4.48 -25.47
CA VAL A 7 1.21 3.82 -26.28
C VAL A 7 0.79 2.36 -26.43
N ALA A 8 0.30 2.02 -27.62
CA ALA A 8 0.01 0.64 -28.02
C ALA A 8 1.33 -0.13 -28.12
N GLY A 9 1.64 -0.95 -27.11
CA GLY A 9 2.86 -1.78 -27.09
C GLY A 9 2.71 -3.17 -26.47
N CYS A 10 1.64 -3.46 -25.74
CA CYS A 10 1.39 -4.78 -25.17
C CYS A 10 0.60 -5.66 -26.15
N SER A 11 1.20 -6.78 -26.59
CA SER A 11 0.55 -7.80 -27.43
C SER A 11 -0.29 -8.81 -26.64
N GLY A 12 -0.15 -8.84 -25.32
CA GLY A 12 -0.87 -9.76 -24.44
C GLY A 12 -2.37 -9.52 -24.38
N ALA A 13 -3.13 -10.62 -24.19
CA ALA A 13 -4.59 -10.59 -24.09
C ALA A 13 -5.07 -9.56 -23.06
N VAL A 14 -6.02 -8.70 -23.44
CA VAL A 14 -6.58 -7.65 -22.58
C VAL A 14 -7.13 -8.26 -21.29
N ILE A 15 -6.65 -7.78 -20.14
CA ILE A 15 -7.18 -8.19 -18.83
C ILE A 15 -8.55 -7.54 -18.66
N LYS A 16 -9.59 -8.37 -18.59
CA LYS A 16 -10.95 -7.94 -18.28
C LYS A 16 -11.21 -8.13 -16.79
N LEU A 17 -11.66 -7.08 -16.13
CA LEU A 17 -11.96 -7.09 -14.70
C LEU A 17 -13.47 -6.94 -14.49
N ALA A 18 -13.99 -7.65 -13.49
CA ALA A 18 -15.28 -7.41 -12.87
C ALA A 18 -15.05 -6.73 -11.52
N PHE A 19 -15.95 -5.83 -11.16
CA PHE A 19 -15.91 -5.15 -9.87
C PHE A 19 -17.21 -5.39 -9.13
N ASP A 20 -17.09 -5.76 -7.86
CA ASP A 20 -18.20 -5.94 -6.93
C ASP A 20 -17.88 -5.21 -5.63
N GLN A 21 -18.88 -5.06 -4.77
CA GLN A 21 -18.76 -4.40 -3.47
C GLN A 21 -19.18 -5.37 -2.36
N ALA A 22 -18.24 -5.70 -1.49
CA ALA A 22 -18.53 -6.41 -0.26
C ALA A 22 -19.13 -5.44 0.79
N PRO A 23 -19.70 -5.97 1.88
CA PRO A 23 -20.15 -5.12 2.99
C PRO A 23 -19.06 -4.14 3.42
N ALA A 24 -19.47 -2.89 3.63
CA ALA A 24 -18.57 -1.83 4.05
C ALA A 24 -17.96 -2.16 5.42
N LEU A 25 -16.72 -1.71 5.64
CA LEU A 25 -16.10 -1.75 6.96
C LEU A 25 -17.00 -0.96 7.94
N PRO A 26 -17.25 -1.42 9.18
CA PRO A 26 -18.17 -0.79 10.11
C PRO A 26 -17.56 0.45 10.79
N ASP A 27 -17.25 1.45 9.97
CA ASP A 27 -16.88 2.82 10.32
C ASP A 27 -17.55 3.75 9.30
N PRO A 28 -18.20 4.86 9.72
CA PRO A 28 -18.96 5.71 8.80
C PRO A 28 -18.08 6.52 7.84
N VAL A 29 -16.79 6.70 8.12
CA VAL A 29 -15.85 7.50 7.33
C VAL A 29 -14.88 6.61 6.55
N GLY A 30 -14.47 5.50 7.16
CA GLY A 30 -13.39 4.64 6.70
C GLY A 30 -12.01 5.25 6.91
N PHE A 31 -10.98 4.59 6.38
CA PHE A 31 -9.59 4.86 6.73
C PHE A 31 -8.66 4.86 5.53
N ALA A 32 -7.58 5.64 5.63
CA ALA A 32 -6.44 5.60 4.73
C ALA A 32 -5.25 4.91 5.44
N GLY A 33 -4.50 4.06 4.74
CA GLY A 33 -3.28 3.44 5.27
C GLY A 33 -3.55 2.38 6.34
N MET A 34 -4.61 1.58 6.20
CA MET A 34 -4.82 0.39 7.02
C MET A 34 -3.83 -0.72 6.65
N GLY A 35 -3.57 -1.64 7.59
CA GLY A 35 -3.02 -2.96 7.28
C GLY A 35 -4.15 -3.98 7.15
N ALA A 36 -4.07 -4.88 6.17
CA ALA A 36 -5.05 -5.96 6.01
C ALA A 36 -4.41 -7.24 5.46
N GLY A 37 -5.02 -8.38 5.75
CA GLY A 37 -4.56 -9.68 5.27
C GLY A 37 -5.43 -10.82 5.75
N VAL A 38 -5.34 -11.96 5.07
CA VAL A 38 -6.10 -13.17 5.42
C VAL A 38 -5.31 -14.05 6.39
N THR A 39 -5.99 -14.56 7.40
CA THR A 39 -5.49 -15.60 8.30
C THR A 39 -6.59 -16.63 8.53
N ASN A 40 -6.35 -17.91 8.22
CA ASN A 40 -7.31 -19.01 8.41
C ASN A 40 -8.74 -18.71 7.88
N GLU A 41 -8.85 -18.24 6.63
CA GLU A 41 -10.11 -17.81 5.98
C GLU A 41 -10.81 -16.59 6.60
N VAL A 42 -10.14 -15.87 7.51
CA VAL A 42 -10.61 -14.61 8.08
C VAL A 42 -9.82 -13.46 7.46
N LEU A 43 -10.50 -12.49 6.87
CA LEU A 43 -9.86 -11.24 6.47
C LEU A 43 -9.79 -10.31 7.69
N LEU A 44 -8.58 -10.00 8.14
CA LEU A 44 -8.33 -9.01 9.18
C LEU A 44 -7.97 -7.66 8.56
N ALA A 45 -8.44 -6.59 9.17
CA ALA A 45 -8.04 -5.22 8.85
C ALA A 45 -7.85 -4.41 10.14
N THR A 46 -6.84 -3.56 10.21
CA THR A 46 -6.58 -2.74 11.40
C THR A 46 -5.82 -1.46 11.10
N GLY A 47 -5.87 -0.53 12.05
CA GLY A 47 -5.16 0.75 11.98
C GLY A 47 -5.80 1.70 10.98
N GLY A 48 -4.95 2.50 10.34
CA GLY A 48 -5.34 3.54 9.41
C GLY A 48 -5.68 4.85 10.09
N ALA A 49 -5.85 5.89 9.27
CA ALA A 49 -6.11 7.24 9.73
C ALA A 49 -7.24 7.92 8.94
N ASN A 50 -8.01 8.75 9.63
CA ASN A 50 -9.12 9.49 9.04
C ASN A 50 -9.21 10.94 9.54
N PHE A 51 -10.22 11.66 9.06
CA PHE A 51 -10.57 13.03 9.47
C PHE A 51 -12.06 13.04 9.81
N PRO A 52 -12.44 12.62 11.04
CA PRO A 52 -13.83 12.34 11.38
C PRO A 52 -14.68 13.61 11.51
N GLU A 53 -14.08 14.72 11.92
CA GLU A 53 -14.83 15.96 12.21
C GLU A 53 -14.93 16.91 11.01
N ARG A 54 -13.80 17.20 10.34
CA ARG A 54 -13.73 18.21 9.26
C ARG A 54 -12.53 17.97 8.36
N LYS A 55 -12.47 18.62 7.20
CA LYS A 55 -11.36 18.45 6.24
C LYS A 55 -10.06 19.11 6.70
N PRO A 56 -8.90 18.68 6.19
CA PRO A 56 -7.60 19.25 6.58
C PRO A 56 -7.52 20.78 6.39
N TRP A 57 -8.04 21.29 5.26
CA TRP A 57 -8.05 22.74 4.96
C TRP A 57 -9.08 23.54 5.79
N GLU A 58 -9.95 22.85 6.54
CA GLU A 58 -10.89 23.45 7.51
C GLU A 58 -10.33 23.35 8.95
N GLY A 59 -9.06 22.97 9.10
CA GLY A 59 -8.41 22.77 10.40
C GLY A 59 -8.72 21.41 11.03
N GLY A 60 -9.08 20.40 10.24
CA GLY A 60 -9.38 19.06 10.74
C GLY A 60 -8.15 18.33 11.24
N ALA A 61 -8.25 17.77 12.45
CA ALA A 61 -7.22 16.93 13.02
C ALA A 61 -7.25 15.54 12.39
N LYS A 62 -6.07 15.04 12.00
CA LYS A 62 -5.92 13.66 11.54
C LYS A 62 -6.00 12.73 12.76
N VAL A 63 -6.84 11.71 12.70
CA VAL A 63 -7.00 10.74 13.78
C VAL A 63 -6.50 9.38 13.32
N TYR A 64 -5.57 8.82 14.09
CA TYR A 64 -5.05 7.46 13.89
C TYR A 64 -5.87 6.47 14.72
N ASN A 65 -6.05 5.26 14.19
CA ASN A 65 -6.93 4.25 14.77
C ASN A 65 -6.18 3.01 15.23
N LYS A 66 -6.87 2.25 16.08
CA LYS A 66 -6.37 1.01 16.69
C LYS A 66 -7.38 -0.13 16.65
N ALA A 67 -8.59 0.09 16.11
CA ALA A 67 -9.59 -0.96 16.00
C ALA A 67 -9.09 -2.11 15.10
N VAL A 68 -9.46 -3.34 15.45
CA VAL A 68 -9.23 -4.54 14.64
C VAL A 68 -10.57 -5.08 14.18
N TYR A 69 -10.69 -5.25 12.87
CA TYR A 69 -11.88 -5.75 12.20
C TYR A 69 -11.60 -7.14 11.66
N ALA A 70 -12.59 -8.03 11.73
CA ALA A 70 -12.57 -9.33 11.07
C ALA A 70 -13.78 -9.47 10.16
N PHE A 71 -13.55 -9.93 8.93
CA PHE A 71 -14.59 -10.32 8.00
C PHE A 71 -14.65 -11.83 7.90
N GLU A 72 -15.79 -12.40 8.28
CA GLU A 72 -16.07 -13.84 8.25
C GLU A 72 -17.53 -14.07 7.88
N LYS A 73 -17.81 -15.13 7.12
CA LYS A 73 -19.18 -15.55 6.77
C LYS A 73 -20.04 -14.43 6.13
N GLY A 74 -19.39 -13.51 5.43
CA GLY A 74 -20.06 -12.43 4.71
C GLY A 74 -20.23 -11.13 5.49
N ASP A 75 -19.80 -11.04 6.76
CA ASP A 75 -20.00 -9.84 7.59
C ASP A 75 -18.73 -9.38 8.31
N TRP A 76 -18.63 -8.07 8.55
CA TRP A 76 -17.60 -7.47 9.37
C TRP A 76 -17.99 -7.40 10.85
N ARG A 77 -17.02 -7.61 11.73
CA ARG A 77 -17.13 -7.38 13.17
C ARG A 77 -15.89 -6.69 13.71
N VAL A 78 -16.07 -5.82 14.71
CA VAL A 78 -14.97 -5.32 15.53
C VAL A 78 -14.61 -6.40 16.55
N ILE A 79 -13.36 -6.86 16.55
CA ILE A 79 -12.91 -7.97 17.42
C ILE A 79 -11.98 -7.52 18.55
N GLY A 80 -11.65 -6.22 18.60
CA GLY A 80 -10.83 -5.63 19.65
C GLY A 80 -10.06 -4.41 19.16
N GLU A 81 -9.07 -4.01 19.93
CA GLU A 81 -8.18 -2.89 19.62
C GLU A 81 -6.72 -3.29 19.85
N LEU A 82 -5.82 -2.68 19.07
CA LEU A 82 -4.39 -2.69 19.32
C LEU A 82 -4.06 -1.85 20.57
N SER A 83 -2.89 -2.11 21.16
CA SER A 83 -2.37 -1.33 22.29
C SER A 83 -2.05 0.13 21.94
N GLY A 84 -1.81 0.42 20.65
CA GLY A 84 -1.49 1.75 20.14
C GLY A 84 -2.14 2.03 18.80
N LYS A 85 -2.25 3.31 18.45
CA LYS A 85 -2.75 3.76 17.14
C LYS A 85 -1.67 3.56 16.09
N ILE A 86 -2.06 3.21 14.87
CA ILE A 86 -1.10 2.93 13.79
C ILE A 86 -1.73 3.19 12.42
N ALA A 87 -0.97 3.76 11.50
CA ALA A 87 -1.31 3.80 10.07
C ALA A 87 -0.05 3.69 9.21
N TYR A 88 -0.22 3.35 7.93
CA TYR A 88 0.83 3.30 6.92
C TYR A 88 2.00 2.37 7.27
N ALA A 89 1.69 1.26 7.94
CA ALA A 89 2.62 0.17 8.21
C ALA A 89 2.71 -0.78 7.01
N ALA A 90 3.84 -1.47 6.87
CA ALA A 90 3.91 -2.65 6.03
C ALA A 90 3.10 -3.78 6.66
N CYS A 91 2.44 -4.62 5.87
CA CYS A 91 1.66 -5.72 6.43
C CYS A 91 1.70 -7.00 5.58
N ALA A 92 1.41 -8.13 6.21
CA ALA A 92 1.27 -9.42 5.54
C ALA A 92 0.29 -10.32 6.29
N GLY A 93 -0.69 -10.86 5.56
CA GLY A 93 -1.46 -12.00 6.04
C GLY A 93 -0.60 -13.27 6.05
N SER A 94 -0.76 -14.10 7.08
CA SER A 94 -0.13 -15.41 7.20
C SER A 94 -1.10 -16.38 7.88
N ARG A 95 -0.76 -17.68 7.87
CA ARG A 95 -1.52 -18.69 8.61
C ARG A 95 -1.60 -18.41 10.10
N GLU A 96 -0.58 -17.77 10.66
CA GLU A 96 -0.48 -17.47 12.10
C GLU A 96 -1.14 -16.15 12.49
N GLY A 97 -1.39 -15.24 11.53
CA GLY A 97 -2.03 -13.95 11.78
C GLY A 97 -1.65 -12.87 10.77
N LEU A 98 -2.16 -11.67 10.99
CA LEU A 98 -1.77 -10.45 10.28
C LEU A 98 -0.53 -9.85 10.94
N VAL A 99 0.59 -9.81 10.21
CA VAL A 99 1.81 -9.13 10.63
C VAL A 99 1.73 -7.66 10.21
N LEU A 100 2.07 -6.75 11.12
CA LEU A 100 2.32 -5.33 10.84
C LEU A 100 3.75 -4.98 11.23
N ALA A 101 4.43 -4.17 10.41
CA ALA A 101 5.77 -3.68 10.67
C ALA A 101 5.90 -2.19 10.33
N GLY A 102 6.42 -1.42 11.29
CA GLY A 102 6.56 0.02 11.19
C GLY A 102 5.23 0.76 11.37
N GLY A 103 4.97 1.74 10.51
CA GLY A 103 3.83 2.65 10.58
C GLY A 103 4.13 3.91 11.37
N THR A 104 3.09 4.72 11.57
CA THR A 104 3.17 6.02 12.24
C THR A 104 1.87 6.34 12.99
N ASP A 105 1.98 7.22 13.96
CA ASP A 105 0.87 7.91 14.62
C ASP A 105 0.99 9.44 14.49
N ASP A 106 0.40 10.19 15.43
CA ASP A 106 0.47 11.65 15.48
C ASP A 106 1.82 12.20 15.98
N LYS A 107 2.76 11.33 16.39
CA LYS A 107 4.00 11.71 17.07
C LYS A 107 5.24 11.20 16.38
N GLU A 108 5.27 9.92 16.01
CA GLU A 108 6.49 9.27 15.52
C GLU A 108 6.23 8.21 14.46
N ASN A 109 7.31 7.77 13.80
CA ASN A 109 7.31 6.55 13.01
C ASN A 109 7.82 5.43 13.91
N PHE A 110 7.32 4.21 13.70
CA PHE A 110 7.64 3.10 14.57
C PHE A 110 8.67 2.15 13.97
N ARG A 111 9.44 1.53 14.85
CA ARG A 111 10.24 0.33 14.53
C ARG A 111 9.52 -0.98 14.86
N THR A 112 8.37 -0.90 15.54
CA THR A 112 7.68 -2.09 16.06
C THR A 112 7.21 -2.99 14.93
N ALA A 113 7.33 -4.30 15.16
CA ALA A 113 6.71 -5.32 14.33
C ALA A 113 5.97 -6.27 15.24
N PHE A 114 4.76 -6.64 14.88
CA PHE A 114 3.91 -7.50 15.70
C PHE A 114 2.95 -8.29 14.82
N ARG A 115 2.50 -9.41 15.33
CA ARG A 115 1.47 -10.25 14.72
C ARG A 115 0.18 -10.14 15.52
N VAL A 116 -0.93 -10.06 14.79
CA VAL A 116 -2.28 -10.04 15.35
C VAL A 116 -3.03 -11.27 14.84
N SER A 117 -3.63 -12.02 15.76
CA SER A 117 -4.38 -13.23 15.44
C SER A 117 -5.62 -13.38 16.32
N ILE A 118 -6.43 -14.41 16.05
CA ILE A 118 -7.59 -14.76 16.87
C ILE A 118 -7.32 -16.13 17.50
N ALA A 119 -7.25 -16.20 18.82
CA ALA A 119 -7.13 -17.46 19.56
C ALA A 119 -8.23 -17.55 20.64
N GLY A 120 -8.95 -18.66 20.69
CA GLY A 120 -10.07 -18.83 21.63
C GLY A 120 -11.15 -17.74 21.51
N GLY A 121 -11.36 -17.20 20.29
CA GLY A 121 -12.31 -16.12 20.03
C GLY A 121 -11.85 -14.73 20.49
N ARG A 122 -10.59 -14.57 20.93
CA ARG A 122 -10.03 -13.30 21.39
C ARG A 122 -8.89 -12.85 20.50
N LEU A 123 -8.74 -11.52 20.40
CA LEU A 123 -7.58 -10.89 19.79
C LEU A 123 -6.31 -11.23 20.58
N VAL A 124 -5.31 -11.75 19.90
CA VAL A 124 -3.97 -12.00 20.46
C VAL A 124 -2.96 -11.18 19.69
N ARG A 125 -2.01 -10.58 20.42
CA ARG A 125 -0.89 -9.83 19.88
C ARG A 125 0.41 -10.48 20.33
N GLU A 126 1.27 -10.76 19.36
CA GLU A 126 2.61 -11.29 19.56
C GLU A 126 3.61 -10.23 19.06
N GLU A 127 4.53 -9.80 19.92
CA GLU A 127 5.61 -8.90 19.48
C GLU A 127 6.64 -9.71 18.67
N LEU A 128 7.06 -9.15 17.55
CA LEU A 128 8.11 -9.70 16.69
C LEU A 128 9.37 -8.85 16.82
N PRO A 129 10.54 -9.31 16.34
CA PRO A 129 11.74 -8.48 16.34
C PRO A 129 11.48 -7.13 15.68
N ALA A 130 11.90 -6.04 16.33
CA ALA A 130 11.71 -4.71 15.80
C ALA A 130 12.57 -4.46 14.55
N LEU A 131 12.06 -3.65 13.63
CA LEU A 131 12.81 -3.14 12.48
C LEU A 131 14.13 -2.46 12.93
N PRO A 132 15.18 -2.47 12.09
CA PRO A 132 16.44 -1.77 12.38
C PRO A 132 16.28 -0.26 12.53
N THR A 133 15.32 0.34 11.82
CA THR A 133 15.03 1.77 11.81
C THR A 133 13.51 1.95 11.81
N PRO A 134 12.96 3.04 12.37
CA PRO A 134 11.57 3.37 12.16
C PRO A 134 11.22 3.49 10.68
N VAL A 135 10.02 3.04 10.28
CA VAL A 135 9.58 3.12 8.88
C VAL A 135 8.09 3.36 8.83
N ALA A 136 7.64 4.37 8.09
CA ALA A 136 6.25 4.53 7.66
C ALA A 136 6.17 4.79 6.16
N PHE A 137 4.99 4.60 5.57
CA PHE A 137 4.73 4.86 4.15
C PHE A 137 5.63 4.05 3.20
N SER A 138 6.12 2.89 3.65
CA SER A 138 6.88 1.97 2.82
C SER A 138 5.98 1.22 1.83
N ALA A 139 6.57 0.80 0.71
CA ALA A 139 5.99 -0.30 -0.04
C ALA A 139 6.25 -1.61 0.69
N HIS A 140 5.41 -2.61 0.43
CA HIS A 140 5.62 -3.95 0.96
C HIS A 140 5.02 -5.00 0.04
N ALA A 141 5.53 -6.22 0.15
CA ALA A 141 4.98 -7.40 -0.50
C ALA A 141 5.42 -8.66 0.26
N VAL A 142 4.68 -9.76 0.07
CA VAL A 142 5.13 -11.08 0.51
C VAL A 142 5.91 -11.73 -0.64
N TRP A 143 7.21 -11.96 -0.44
CA TRP A 143 8.09 -12.57 -1.43
C TRP A 143 8.84 -13.74 -0.80
N GLN A 144 8.70 -14.93 -1.39
CA GLN A 144 9.34 -16.17 -0.89
C GLN A 144 9.05 -16.45 0.60
N GLY A 145 7.80 -16.23 1.03
CA GLY A 145 7.38 -16.44 2.43
C GLY A 145 7.83 -15.35 3.40
N ARG A 146 8.40 -14.24 2.91
CA ARG A 146 8.91 -13.15 3.74
C ARG A 146 8.11 -11.88 3.51
N LEU A 147 7.82 -11.15 4.58
CA LEU A 147 7.36 -9.76 4.47
C LEU A 147 8.57 -8.90 4.11
N VAL A 148 8.56 -8.30 2.92
CA VAL A 148 9.58 -7.35 2.47
C VAL A 148 9.05 -5.93 2.68
N VAL A 149 9.83 -5.09 3.35
CA VAL A 149 9.57 -3.67 3.62
C VAL A 149 10.55 -2.83 2.83
N ILE A 150 10.03 -1.92 2.00
CA ILE A 150 10.81 -1.25 0.94
C ILE A 150 10.64 0.26 1.08
N GLY A 151 11.74 0.96 1.39
CA GLY A 151 11.78 2.40 1.53
C GLY A 151 10.89 2.94 2.65
N GLY A 152 10.22 4.07 2.42
CA GLY A 152 9.43 4.81 3.40
C GLY A 152 10.16 6.01 3.99
N THR A 153 9.74 6.47 5.16
CA THR A 153 10.42 7.52 5.94
C THR A 153 10.66 7.06 7.38
N ASP A 154 11.70 7.57 8.01
CA ASP A 154 12.09 7.24 9.39
C ASP A 154 11.51 8.16 10.46
N SER A 155 10.92 9.28 10.05
CA SER A 155 10.24 10.22 10.95
C SER A 155 9.10 10.95 10.23
N PRO A 156 8.11 11.48 10.97
CA PRO A 156 7.06 12.32 10.40
C PRO A 156 7.59 13.63 9.76
N SER A 157 8.76 14.09 10.20
CA SER A 157 9.44 15.30 9.70
C SER A 157 10.54 15.02 8.68
N ALA A 158 10.68 13.79 8.20
CA ALA A 158 11.75 13.41 7.29
C ALA A 158 11.74 14.26 6.01
N THR A 159 12.90 14.77 5.63
CA THR A 159 13.13 15.53 4.38
C THR A 159 13.83 14.70 3.30
N SER A 160 14.12 13.44 3.60
CA SER A 160 14.59 12.41 2.67
C SER A 160 13.78 11.13 2.89
N ALA A 161 13.68 10.30 1.86
CA ALA A 161 13.07 8.98 1.96
C ALA A 161 14.17 7.90 2.06
N LEU A 162 13.82 6.75 2.63
CA LEU A 162 14.71 5.61 2.78
C LEU A 162 14.86 4.83 1.47
N ASP A 163 16.05 4.29 1.22
CA ASP A 163 16.31 3.31 0.16
C ASP A 163 16.37 1.87 0.68
N SER A 164 16.27 1.69 1.99
CA SER A 164 16.52 0.42 2.64
C SER A 164 15.44 -0.60 2.30
N VAL A 165 15.87 -1.85 2.19
CA VAL A 165 14.99 -2.99 1.95
C VAL A 165 15.26 -4.05 3.00
N HIS A 166 14.26 -4.30 3.84
CA HIS A 166 14.33 -5.27 4.93
C HIS A 166 13.34 -6.39 4.70
N TRP A 167 13.63 -7.58 5.23
CA TRP A 167 12.69 -8.68 5.20
C TRP A 167 12.61 -9.41 6.53
N LEU A 168 11.43 -9.95 6.82
CA LEU A 168 11.15 -10.82 7.96
C LEU A 168 10.60 -12.15 7.45
N ASP A 169 11.20 -13.26 7.87
CA ASP A 169 10.67 -14.59 7.58
C ASP A 169 9.36 -14.78 8.35
N LEU A 170 8.25 -15.04 7.64
CA LEU A 170 6.94 -15.17 8.28
C LEU A 170 6.77 -16.51 9.00
N ALA A 171 7.56 -17.52 8.64
CA ALA A 171 7.55 -18.83 9.29
C ALA A 171 8.53 -18.92 10.48
N ASP A 172 9.58 -18.11 10.48
CA ASP A 172 10.56 -18.01 11.57
C ASP A 172 10.97 -16.55 11.85
N PRO A 173 10.05 -15.72 12.36
CA PRO A 173 10.33 -14.31 12.60
C PRO A 173 11.39 -14.11 13.68
N GLY A 174 11.63 -15.11 14.55
CA GLY A 174 12.63 -15.07 15.62
C GLY A 174 14.08 -14.92 15.11
N ARG A 175 14.35 -15.27 13.85
CA ARG A 175 15.63 -15.01 13.18
C ARG A 175 15.96 -13.54 13.03
N GLY A 176 14.96 -12.67 13.19
CA GLY A 176 15.10 -11.23 13.04
C GLY A 176 15.09 -10.78 11.58
N TRP A 177 15.30 -9.47 11.41
CA TRP A 177 15.23 -8.84 10.10
C TRP A 177 16.51 -9.08 9.30
N GLY A 178 16.35 -9.57 8.08
CA GLY A 178 17.41 -9.55 7.08
C GLY A 178 17.36 -8.28 6.22
N ARG A 179 18.33 -8.17 5.31
CA ARG A 179 18.45 -7.06 4.37
C ARG A 179 18.54 -7.58 2.94
N LEU A 180 17.95 -6.85 2.01
CA LEU A 180 18.15 -6.97 0.56
C LEU A 180 18.96 -5.77 0.06
N PRO A 181 19.48 -5.81 -1.18
CA PRO A 181 20.08 -4.63 -1.79
C PRO A 181 19.18 -3.40 -1.66
N SER A 182 19.77 -2.25 -1.30
CA SER A 182 19.05 -0.97 -1.26
C SER A 182 18.51 -0.63 -2.64
N LEU A 183 17.39 0.10 -2.67
CA LEU A 183 16.82 0.62 -3.91
C LEU A 183 17.84 1.52 -4.64
N PRO A 184 17.95 1.44 -5.97
CA PRO A 184 18.80 2.34 -6.73
C PRO A 184 18.32 3.79 -6.66
N GLY A 185 19.28 4.73 -6.69
CA GLY A 185 19.01 6.16 -6.71
C GLY A 185 18.62 6.72 -5.35
N ARG A 186 17.78 7.75 -5.35
CA ARG A 186 17.25 8.32 -4.10
C ARG A 186 16.22 7.38 -3.48
N GLY A 187 16.15 7.36 -2.16
CA GLY A 187 15.12 6.63 -1.43
C GLY A 187 13.70 7.05 -1.82
N ARG A 188 12.72 6.18 -1.52
CA ARG A 188 11.33 6.32 -1.99
C ARG A 188 10.34 6.00 -0.88
N MET A 189 9.31 6.82 -0.75
CA MET A 189 8.11 6.53 0.05
C MET A 189 6.89 6.42 -0.87
N LEU A 190 5.83 5.80 -0.38
CA LEU A 190 4.55 5.67 -1.08
C LEU A 190 4.68 5.05 -2.49
N SER A 191 5.71 4.24 -2.72
CA SER A 191 5.79 3.36 -3.88
C SER A 191 4.86 2.16 -3.69
N VAL A 192 4.72 1.35 -4.73
CA VAL A 192 4.00 0.08 -4.65
C VAL A 192 4.91 -1.06 -5.04
N ALA A 193 4.80 -2.18 -4.34
CA ALA A 193 5.55 -3.39 -4.63
C ALA A 193 4.61 -4.55 -4.97
N GLY A 194 5.07 -5.45 -5.83
CA GLY A 194 4.32 -6.64 -6.25
C GLY A 194 5.25 -7.80 -6.57
N VAL A 195 4.72 -9.02 -6.52
CA VAL A 195 5.49 -10.24 -6.81
C VAL A 195 4.83 -10.98 -7.95
N LEU A 196 5.60 -11.30 -8.98
CA LEU A 196 5.12 -12.08 -10.13
C LEU A 196 6.27 -12.87 -10.75
N GLY A 197 6.01 -14.13 -11.11
CA GLY A 197 7.03 -15.02 -11.69
C GLY A 197 8.24 -15.23 -10.78
N GLY A 198 8.04 -15.22 -9.46
CA GLY A 198 9.11 -15.38 -8.47
C GLY A 198 9.99 -14.15 -8.26
N LYS A 199 9.71 -13.02 -8.91
CA LYS A 199 10.50 -11.78 -8.81
C LYS A 199 9.74 -10.70 -8.05
N LEU A 200 10.47 -9.82 -7.39
CA LEU A 200 9.94 -8.67 -6.66
C LEU A 200 10.06 -7.42 -7.52
N TYR A 201 8.97 -6.67 -7.67
CA TYR A 201 8.93 -5.43 -8.43
C TYR A 201 8.57 -4.26 -7.52
N VAL A 202 9.10 -3.07 -7.83
CA VAL A 202 8.78 -1.81 -7.15
C VAL A 202 8.51 -0.74 -8.19
N PHE A 203 7.39 -0.04 -8.07
CA PHE A 203 6.94 0.97 -9.03
C PHE A 203 6.70 2.32 -8.36
N GLY A 204 7.15 3.39 -9.01
CA GLY A 204 6.76 4.76 -8.68
C GLY A 204 7.14 5.19 -7.27
N GLY A 205 6.21 5.87 -6.60
CA GLY A 205 6.42 6.56 -5.34
C GLY A 205 7.02 7.95 -5.51
N CYS A 206 7.49 8.53 -4.42
CA CYS A 206 8.19 9.81 -4.45
C CYS A 206 9.44 9.78 -3.57
N ALA A 207 10.45 10.53 -3.99
CA ALA A 207 11.54 10.93 -3.11
C ALA A 207 11.15 12.21 -2.37
N LEU A 208 11.88 12.50 -1.29
CA LEU A 208 11.76 13.76 -0.55
C LEU A 208 13.06 14.55 -0.66
N GLU A 209 12.92 15.88 -0.76
CA GLU A 209 14.02 16.84 -0.68
C GLU A 209 13.55 18.06 0.14
N PRO A 210 14.42 18.70 0.94
CA PRO A 210 14.05 19.92 1.64
C PRO A 210 13.93 21.11 0.68
N ASP A 211 12.90 21.94 0.84
CA ASP A 211 12.87 23.28 0.26
C ASP A 211 13.81 24.25 0.98
N ALA A 212 13.84 25.52 0.54
CA ALA A 212 14.65 26.57 1.16
C ALA A 212 14.30 26.83 2.65
N ALA A 213 13.11 26.44 3.10
CA ALA A 213 12.66 26.53 4.49
C ALA A 213 12.84 25.21 5.27
N GLY A 214 13.46 24.20 4.67
CA GLY A 214 13.68 22.88 5.27
C GLY A 214 12.45 21.98 5.31
N LYS A 215 11.37 22.31 4.59
CA LYS A 215 10.16 21.47 4.52
C LYS A 215 10.30 20.40 3.44
N PRO A 216 9.73 19.20 3.64
CA PRO A 216 9.80 18.15 2.64
C PRO A 216 8.98 18.49 1.40
N VAL A 217 9.62 18.44 0.24
CA VAL A 217 9.02 18.52 -1.09
C VAL A 217 9.10 17.16 -1.75
N ARG A 218 7.99 16.74 -2.36
CA ARG A 218 7.89 15.45 -3.07
C ARG A 218 8.41 15.60 -4.49
N SER A 219 9.33 14.72 -4.85
CA SER A 219 9.75 14.51 -6.23
C SER A 219 9.14 13.19 -6.73
N TYR A 220 8.09 13.28 -7.54
CA TYR A 220 7.31 12.16 -8.05
C TYR A 220 8.15 11.31 -9.02
N ARG A 221 8.05 9.97 -8.92
CA ARG A 221 8.90 9.03 -9.65
C ARG A 221 8.09 8.19 -10.64
N LYS A 222 8.68 7.91 -11.79
CA LYS A 222 8.16 6.96 -12.80
C LYS A 222 8.97 5.66 -12.81
N GLU A 223 10.14 5.67 -12.19
CA GLU A 223 11.08 4.57 -12.21
C GLU A 223 10.48 3.31 -11.58
N ALA A 224 10.73 2.19 -12.23
CA ALA A 224 10.33 0.87 -11.79
C ALA A 224 11.54 -0.06 -11.81
N PHE A 225 11.59 -1.00 -10.86
CA PHE A 225 12.72 -1.91 -10.72
C PHE A 225 12.23 -3.32 -10.44
N VAL A 226 13.03 -4.30 -10.85
CA VAL A 226 12.86 -5.72 -10.53
C VAL A 226 14.08 -6.24 -9.78
N LEU A 227 13.84 -7.06 -8.77
CA LEU A 227 14.84 -7.85 -8.08
C LEU A 227 14.55 -9.34 -8.34
N ASP A 228 15.59 -10.04 -8.80
CA ASP A 228 15.58 -11.46 -9.11
C ASP A 228 16.62 -12.18 -8.26
N GLY A 229 16.17 -12.88 -7.22
CA GLY A 229 17.03 -13.48 -6.20
C GLY A 229 17.51 -12.49 -5.12
N GLU A 230 17.79 -13.02 -3.94
CA GLU A 230 18.13 -12.21 -2.76
C GLU A 230 19.48 -11.51 -2.87
N GLN A 231 20.44 -12.16 -3.53
CA GLN A 231 21.78 -11.64 -3.84
C GLN A 231 21.83 -10.97 -5.21
N GLY A 232 20.67 -10.78 -5.85
CA GLY A 232 20.56 -10.10 -7.14
C GLY A 232 20.83 -8.60 -7.01
N GLU A 233 20.73 -7.92 -8.14
CA GLU A 233 20.76 -6.46 -8.19
C GLU A 233 19.40 -5.95 -8.69
N TRP A 234 18.99 -4.79 -8.21
CA TRP A 234 17.81 -4.11 -8.76
C TRP A 234 18.09 -3.68 -10.20
N LYS A 235 17.33 -4.22 -11.14
CA LYS A 235 17.41 -3.86 -12.55
C LYS A 235 16.26 -2.91 -12.90
N PRO A 236 16.51 -1.83 -13.65
CA PRO A 236 15.42 -1.00 -14.15
C PRO A 236 14.54 -1.84 -15.09
N VAL A 237 13.24 -1.58 -15.01
CA VAL A 237 12.25 -2.04 -15.99
C VAL A 237 11.55 -0.80 -16.56
N ARG A 238 10.64 -0.99 -17.51
CA ARG A 238 9.88 0.09 -18.13
C ARG A 238 9.30 1.04 -17.09
N GLU A 239 9.63 2.31 -17.24
CA GLU A 239 9.04 3.37 -16.43
C GLU A 239 7.52 3.42 -16.60
N LEU A 240 6.85 3.82 -15.53
CA LEU A 240 5.42 4.08 -15.54
C LEU A 240 5.05 5.11 -16.62
N PRO A 241 3.89 4.98 -17.28
CA PRO A 241 3.41 5.97 -18.25
C PRO A 241 3.27 7.39 -17.67
N GLU A 242 2.97 7.46 -16.38
CA GLU A 242 2.92 8.68 -15.57
C GLU A 242 3.34 8.36 -14.13
N PRO A 243 3.76 9.34 -13.31
CA PRO A 243 4.09 9.06 -11.92
C PRO A 243 2.87 8.49 -11.19
N LEU A 244 3.11 7.57 -10.25
CA LEU A 244 2.07 7.04 -9.36
C LEU A 244 2.58 7.00 -7.92
N VAL A 245 1.90 7.71 -7.04
CA VAL A 245 2.22 7.79 -5.61
C VAL A 245 1.05 7.28 -4.78
N ALA A 246 1.35 6.52 -3.74
CA ALA A 246 0.36 5.97 -2.82
C ALA A 246 -0.67 5.05 -3.49
N THR A 247 -0.30 4.43 -4.62
CA THR A 247 -1.07 3.36 -5.26
C THR A 247 -1.44 2.29 -4.24
N VAL A 248 -2.61 1.69 -4.41
CA VAL A 248 -3.05 0.54 -3.62
C VAL A 248 -1.95 -0.52 -3.59
N GLY A 249 -1.65 -1.05 -2.41
CA GLY A 249 -0.50 -1.92 -2.20
C GLY A 249 -0.81 -3.10 -1.27
N PRO A 250 -0.15 -4.25 -1.45
CA PRO A 250 0.75 -4.61 -2.55
C PRO A 250 0.06 -4.66 -3.92
N ALA A 251 0.79 -4.48 -5.02
CA ALA A 251 0.26 -4.63 -6.38
C ALA A 251 -0.15 -6.09 -6.61
N PRO A 252 -1.44 -6.40 -6.84
CA PRO A 252 -1.89 -7.77 -6.98
C PRO A 252 -1.46 -8.36 -8.32
N ALA A 253 -1.00 -9.61 -8.28
CA ALA A 253 -0.80 -10.43 -9.47
C ALA A 253 -2.14 -10.97 -9.98
N VAL A 254 -2.48 -10.68 -11.24
CA VAL A 254 -3.69 -11.18 -11.91
C VAL A 254 -3.29 -11.73 -13.28
N GLY A 255 -3.31 -13.05 -13.42
CA GLY A 255 -2.79 -13.71 -14.62
C GLY A 255 -1.29 -13.51 -14.77
N ASP A 256 -0.88 -12.89 -15.87
CA ASP A 256 0.50 -12.60 -16.25
C ASP A 256 0.92 -11.15 -15.98
N ALA A 257 0.13 -10.39 -15.21
CA ALA A 257 0.39 -9.00 -14.93
C ALA A 257 0.31 -8.65 -13.44
N LEU A 258 1.01 -7.58 -13.07
CA LEU A 258 0.81 -6.85 -11.82
C LEU A 258 -0.12 -5.66 -12.09
N LEU A 259 -1.18 -5.53 -11.30
CA LEU A 259 -2.09 -4.39 -11.43
C LEU A 259 -1.63 -3.24 -10.53
N LEU A 260 -1.51 -2.05 -11.11
CA LEU A 260 -1.30 -0.79 -10.41
C LEU A 260 -2.65 -0.06 -10.38
N LEU A 261 -3.26 -0.02 -9.20
CA LEU A 261 -4.64 0.41 -9.00
C LEU A 261 -4.66 1.81 -8.39
N GLY A 262 -5.07 2.81 -9.18
CA GLY A 262 -5.07 4.22 -8.77
C GLY A 262 -3.67 4.77 -8.54
N GLY A 263 -3.55 5.74 -7.62
CA GLY A 263 -2.30 6.47 -7.36
C GLY A 263 -2.42 7.95 -7.73
N ASP A 264 -1.80 8.81 -6.92
CA ASP A 264 -1.65 10.24 -7.19
C ASP A 264 -0.55 10.47 -8.24
N THR A 265 -0.90 11.16 -9.32
CA THR A 265 0.02 11.46 -10.43
C THR A 265 0.87 12.70 -10.18
N GLY A 266 0.59 13.42 -9.09
CA GLY A 266 1.21 14.71 -8.77
C GLY A 266 0.71 15.86 -9.63
N PHE A 267 -0.07 15.59 -10.68
CA PHE A 267 -0.58 16.61 -11.59
C PHE A 267 -1.31 17.73 -10.84
N PHE A 268 -2.18 17.39 -9.89
CA PHE A 268 -2.98 18.40 -9.20
C PHE A 268 -2.13 19.33 -8.32
N TYR A 269 -1.23 18.75 -7.51
CA TYR A 269 -0.37 19.49 -6.58
C TYR A 269 0.74 20.27 -7.29
N ASN A 270 1.34 19.71 -8.33
CA ASN A 270 2.41 20.37 -9.10
C ASN A 270 1.89 21.58 -9.91
N ASN A 271 0.57 21.69 -10.10
CA ASN A 271 -0.07 22.85 -10.72
C ASN A 271 -0.60 23.87 -9.69
N GLY A 272 -0.17 23.79 -8.43
CA GLY A 272 -0.46 24.80 -7.40
C GLY A 272 -1.94 24.90 -6.99
N ARG A 273 -2.73 23.85 -7.24
CA ARG A 273 -4.17 23.86 -6.95
C ARG A 273 -4.45 23.54 -5.48
N SER A 274 -5.54 24.08 -4.95
CA SER A 274 -5.92 23.86 -3.55
C SER A 274 -6.45 22.44 -3.34
N PRO A 275 -6.07 21.73 -2.27
CA PRO A 275 -6.62 20.41 -1.95
C PRO A 275 -8.15 20.36 -1.88
N ALA A 276 -8.81 21.49 -1.58
CA ALA A 276 -10.26 21.61 -1.54
C ALA A 276 -10.92 21.41 -2.91
N GLU A 277 -10.21 21.72 -3.99
CA GLU A 277 -10.69 21.64 -5.39
C GLU A 277 -10.34 20.29 -6.05
N HIS A 278 -9.75 19.36 -5.29
CA HIS A 278 -9.29 18.09 -5.85
C HIS A 278 -10.48 17.25 -6.35
N PRO A 279 -10.47 16.80 -7.62
CA PRO A 279 -11.61 16.11 -8.26
C PRO A 279 -11.82 14.66 -7.77
N GLY A 280 -11.14 14.26 -6.70
CA GLY A 280 -10.95 12.87 -6.29
C GLY A 280 -9.74 12.20 -6.94
N GLN A 281 -9.37 11.02 -6.44
CA GLN A 281 -8.21 10.27 -6.92
C GLN A 281 -8.45 9.66 -8.31
N PRO A 282 -7.39 9.40 -9.09
CA PRO A 282 -7.52 8.69 -10.36
C PRO A 282 -8.10 7.28 -10.21
N ARG A 283 -8.87 6.87 -11.22
CA ARG A 283 -9.47 5.53 -11.33
C ARG A 283 -8.65 4.57 -12.18
N THR A 284 -7.54 5.06 -12.75
CA THR A 284 -6.73 4.34 -13.73
C THR A 284 -6.23 3.00 -13.19
N ILE A 285 -6.26 1.98 -14.04
CA ILE A 285 -5.61 0.70 -13.77
C ILE A 285 -4.59 0.42 -14.87
N TYR A 286 -3.32 0.30 -14.47
CA TYR A 286 -2.26 -0.19 -15.34
C TYR A 286 -2.00 -1.67 -15.03
N ALA A 287 -1.93 -2.49 -16.07
CA ALA A 287 -1.44 -3.85 -16.01
C ALA A 287 0.00 -3.88 -16.55
N TYR A 288 0.97 -4.08 -15.66
CA TYR A 288 2.37 -4.27 -16.05
C TYR A 288 2.63 -5.76 -16.32
N ARG A 289 3.12 -6.07 -17.53
CA ARG A 289 3.50 -7.44 -17.93
C ARG A 289 5.01 -7.58 -17.99
N PRO A 290 5.64 -8.31 -17.06
CA PRO A 290 7.10 -8.46 -17.07
C PRO A 290 7.68 -9.13 -18.31
N ALA A 291 6.91 -10.01 -18.97
CA ALA A 291 7.37 -10.68 -20.20
C ALA A 291 7.52 -9.72 -21.39
N GLU A 292 6.73 -8.64 -21.41
CA GLU A 292 6.74 -7.64 -22.48
C GLU A 292 7.48 -6.35 -22.07
N ASP A 293 7.84 -6.23 -20.78
CA ASP A 293 8.36 -4.99 -20.17
C ASP A 293 7.52 -3.76 -20.57
N ALA A 294 6.20 -3.91 -20.41
CA ALA A 294 5.22 -2.96 -20.93
C ALA A 294 3.95 -2.89 -20.07
N TYR A 295 3.24 -1.76 -20.21
CA TYR A 295 1.99 -1.49 -19.52
C TYR A 295 0.82 -1.52 -20.52
N ALA A 296 -0.32 -2.03 -20.07
CA ALA A 296 -1.59 -1.90 -20.75
C ALA A 296 -2.64 -1.28 -19.82
N ALA A 297 -3.64 -0.61 -20.39
CA ALA A 297 -4.85 -0.27 -19.63
C ALA A 297 -5.59 -1.55 -19.26
N ALA A 298 -6.10 -1.63 -18.02
CA ALA A 298 -6.94 -2.75 -17.57
C ALA A 298 -8.24 -2.25 -16.93
N GLY A 299 -8.91 -1.32 -17.63
CA GLY A 299 -10.16 -0.71 -17.18
C GLY A 299 -9.95 0.40 -16.14
N GLU A 300 -11.02 0.69 -15.39
CA GLU A 300 -11.02 1.72 -14.36
C GLU A 300 -11.68 1.20 -13.08
N LEU A 301 -11.14 1.59 -11.93
CA LEU A 301 -11.74 1.34 -10.63
C LEU A 301 -13.11 2.04 -10.53
N PRO A 302 -14.14 1.42 -9.92
CA PRO A 302 -15.42 2.06 -9.65
C PRO A 302 -15.32 3.32 -8.79
N LEU A 303 -14.26 3.42 -8.00
CA LEU A 303 -13.94 4.54 -7.12
C LEU A 303 -12.43 4.77 -7.17
N GLY A 304 -12.00 5.99 -7.49
CA GLY A 304 -10.58 6.35 -7.48
C GLY A 304 -10.07 6.33 -6.05
N ILE A 305 -8.95 5.63 -5.82
CA ILE A 305 -8.49 5.32 -4.48
C ILE A 305 -6.97 5.26 -4.36
N VAL A 306 -6.46 5.67 -3.21
CA VAL A 306 -5.04 5.56 -2.82
C VAL A 306 -4.94 5.01 -1.39
N THR A 307 -3.78 4.50 -1.01
CA THR A 307 -3.45 4.04 0.37
C THR A 307 -4.37 2.94 0.92
N ALA A 308 -5.05 2.19 0.05
CA ALA A 308 -5.81 1.00 0.45
C ALA A 308 -4.89 -0.22 0.45
N PRO A 309 -4.97 -1.10 1.47
CA PRO A 309 -4.39 -2.43 1.36
C PRO A 309 -5.14 -3.26 0.32
N ALA A 310 -4.39 -3.93 -0.56
CA ALA A 310 -4.92 -4.97 -1.45
C ALA A 310 -4.63 -6.35 -0.89
N VAL A 311 -5.66 -7.20 -0.83
CA VAL A 311 -5.58 -8.55 -0.28
C VAL A 311 -6.05 -9.56 -1.32
N GLN A 312 -5.21 -10.51 -1.68
CA GLN A 312 -5.62 -11.65 -2.50
C GLN A 312 -6.35 -12.67 -1.63
N TRP A 313 -7.62 -12.93 -1.93
CA TRP A 313 -8.45 -13.87 -1.18
C TRP A 313 -9.51 -14.50 -2.06
N GLN A 314 -9.64 -15.83 -1.99
CA GLN A 314 -10.62 -16.62 -2.74
C GLN A 314 -10.59 -16.35 -4.27
N GLY A 315 -9.39 -16.21 -4.83
CA GLY A 315 -9.19 -15.93 -6.27
C GLY A 315 -9.54 -14.49 -6.69
N LYS A 316 -9.88 -13.61 -5.76
CA LYS A 316 -10.22 -12.20 -6.00
C LYS A 316 -9.23 -11.27 -5.30
N VAL A 317 -9.23 -10.00 -5.69
CA VAL A 317 -8.49 -8.94 -5.00
C VAL A 317 -9.47 -8.09 -4.22
N TRP A 318 -9.24 -7.93 -2.93
CA TRP A 318 -10.04 -7.13 -2.02
C TRP A 318 -9.30 -5.84 -1.68
N LEU A 319 -9.91 -4.69 -1.95
CA LEU A 319 -9.43 -3.39 -1.55
C LEU A 319 -10.23 -2.94 -0.33
N VAL A 320 -9.56 -2.81 0.81
CA VAL A 320 -10.23 -2.48 2.08
C VAL A 320 -10.05 -1.00 2.40
N CYS A 321 -11.11 -0.21 2.30
CA CYS A 321 -11.08 1.24 2.55
C CYS A 321 -10.11 1.97 1.61
N GLY A 322 -9.66 3.16 2.00
CA GLY A 322 -8.67 3.98 1.30
C GLY A 322 -9.02 5.46 1.33
N GLU A 323 -8.26 6.26 0.58
CA GLU A 323 -8.49 7.69 0.39
C GLU A 323 -8.98 7.95 -1.04
N THR A 324 -10.14 8.61 -1.17
CA THR A 324 -10.76 8.94 -2.46
C THR A 324 -10.47 10.37 -2.90
N GLY A 325 -9.84 11.15 -2.04
CA GLY A 325 -9.32 12.49 -2.28
C GLY A 325 -8.75 13.07 -0.99
N PRO A 326 -8.12 14.24 -1.04
CA PRO A 326 -7.46 14.83 0.13
C PRO A 326 -8.45 14.98 1.28
N GLY A 327 -8.15 14.38 2.44
CA GLY A 327 -9.07 14.42 3.59
C GLY A 327 -10.39 13.64 3.43
N LYS A 328 -10.60 12.89 2.33
CA LYS A 328 -11.80 12.10 2.05
C LYS A 328 -11.48 10.61 2.06
N ARG A 329 -12.00 9.87 3.05
CA ARG A 329 -11.79 8.43 3.20
C ARG A 329 -13.04 7.70 2.72
N THR A 330 -12.91 6.40 2.52
CA THR A 330 -14.04 5.51 2.25
C THR A 330 -13.97 4.29 3.13
N ASN A 331 -15.13 3.80 3.55
CA ASN A 331 -15.32 2.51 4.21
C ASN A 331 -15.68 1.38 3.22
N THR A 332 -15.70 1.70 1.92
CA THR A 332 -16.03 0.75 0.86
C THR A 332 -14.99 -0.36 0.80
N VAL A 333 -15.48 -1.59 0.59
CA VAL A 333 -14.65 -2.75 0.30
C VAL A 333 -14.92 -3.17 -1.14
N THR A 334 -13.95 -2.93 -2.03
CA THR A 334 -14.07 -3.27 -3.46
C THR A 334 -13.49 -4.65 -3.71
N VAL A 335 -14.22 -5.51 -4.42
CA VAL A 335 -13.77 -6.84 -4.81
C VAL A 335 -13.54 -6.85 -6.33
N ILE A 336 -12.36 -7.26 -6.75
CA ILE A 336 -11.94 -7.32 -8.15
C ILE A 336 -11.75 -8.77 -8.55
N GLU A 337 -12.37 -9.16 -9.66
CA GLU A 337 -12.30 -10.51 -10.21
C GLU A 337 -11.88 -10.45 -11.68
N ARG A 338 -11.02 -11.38 -12.11
CA ARG A 338 -10.67 -11.52 -13.53
C ARG A 338 -11.80 -12.26 -14.27
N LYS A 339 -12.25 -11.70 -15.39
CA LYS A 339 -13.19 -12.35 -16.31
C LYS A 339 -12.48 -13.24 -17.33
#